data_AF-A0A415MT84-F1
#
_entry.id   AF-A0A415MT84-F1
#
_cell.length_a   1.000
_cell.length_b   1.000
_cell.length_c   1.000
_cell.angle_alpha   90.00
_cell.angle_beta   90.00
_cell.angle_gamma   90.00
#
_symmetry.space_group_name_H-M   'P 1'
#
loop_
_entity.id
_entity.type
_entity.pdbx_description
1 polymer ?
#
loop_
_entity_poly.entity_id
_entity_poly.type
_entity_poly.pdbx_seq_one_letter_code
_entity_poly.pdbx_strand_id
1 'polypeptide(L)'
;MKTALISNPPYNMKWQVPEFAQLQPRFADCYIVPPESNANYAFILTGLEKHDRCVFLLPTSIMSSKLKEESAIRTWLIEKNLVEAVIVCPDNMFVSTSIGTCILLLDKNKKTATTEMVDLRRRCVEEVREQKGQYGSASHTNRTYKKTFKAITEETMNETISAIEERKNIQGFCKSVSIEKMKEDKYTLLAYHYIDIEETADVHRSYADIVNDINRITKEKNACKLTLNETIAKRLGFDIELYKQDQKEHELNDLLIQLGAEKLCKQDYFTTSKKKNEIRFENNSKEQLSSILVMILQNWKQHIYFLNQEENRYLAELRDALLPDLLSGKLQSYIKEEEHEQENGN
;
A
#
# COMPACT_ATOMS: atom_id res chain seq x y z
N MET A 1 -11.07 -9.01 -44.84
CA MET A 1 -11.95 -8.69 -43.71
C MET A 1 -11.03 -8.51 -42.50
N LYS A 2 -11.00 -7.34 -41.85
CA LYS A 2 -10.16 -7.15 -40.65
C LYS A 2 -10.76 -8.02 -39.54
N THR A 3 -10.08 -9.11 -39.17
CA THR A 3 -10.54 -10.00 -38.12
C THR A 3 -9.99 -9.47 -36.79
N ALA A 4 -10.90 -9.16 -35.86
CA ALA A 4 -10.53 -8.77 -34.50
C ALA A 4 -10.63 -9.99 -33.58
N LEU A 5 -9.71 -10.09 -32.61
CA LEU A 5 -9.75 -11.09 -31.55
C LEU A 5 -10.12 -10.42 -30.23
N ILE A 6 -11.04 -11.04 -29.49
CA ILE A 6 -11.27 -10.74 -28.07
C ILE A 6 -11.07 -12.05 -27.32
N SER A 7 -10.20 -12.06 -26.30
CA SER A 7 -9.86 -13.28 -25.58
C SER A 7 -9.64 -13.03 -24.09
N ASN A 8 -10.18 -13.93 -23.28
CA ASN A 8 -9.88 -14.05 -21.85
C ASN A 8 -9.22 -15.43 -21.62
N PRO A 9 -7.93 -15.59 -21.95
CA PRO A 9 -7.26 -16.89 -21.86
C PRO A 9 -7.03 -17.32 -20.40
N PRO A 10 -6.79 -18.62 -20.14
CA PRO A 10 -6.37 -19.08 -18.82
C PRO A 10 -5.07 -18.41 -18.35
N TYR A 11 -5.09 -17.82 -17.15
CA TYR A 11 -3.98 -17.03 -16.63
C TYR A 11 -2.85 -17.90 -16.08
N ASN A 12 -1.60 -17.50 -16.39
CA ASN A 12 -0.37 -18.09 -15.84
C ASN A 12 -0.31 -19.62 -16.00
N MET A 13 -0.96 -20.14 -17.04
CA MET A 13 -1.01 -21.57 -17.31
C MET A 13 0.35 -22.03 -17.81
N LYS A 14 0.84 -23.17 -17.29
CA LYS A 14 1.98 -23.86 -17.90
C LYS A 14 1.60 -24.37 -19.28
N TRP A 15 2.54 -24.38 -20.21
CA TRP A 15 2.30 -24.89 -21.55
C TRP A 15 3.49 -25.67 -22.07
N GLN A 16 3.22 -26.56 -23.01
CA GLN A 16 4.25 -27.31 -23.70
C GLN A 16 4.74 -26.47 -24.88
N VAL A 17 6.01 -26.07 -24.83
CA VAL A 17 6.67 -25.39 -25.95
C VAL A 17 6.83 -26.40 -27.10
N PRO A 18 6.27 -26.14 -28.30
CA PRO A 18 6.43 -27.04 -29.43
C PRO A 18 7.90 -27.15 -29.85
N GLU A 19 8.25 -28.30 -30.43
CA GLU A 19 9.54 -28.43 -31.11
C GLU A 19 9.70 -27.35 -32.19
N PHE A 20 10.91 -26.81 -32.30
CA PHE A 20 11.23 -25.73 -33.23
C PHE A 20 10.33 -24.50 -33.10
N ALA A 21 9.81 -24.20 -31.89
CA ALA A 21 8.95 -23.05 -31.64
C ALA A 21 9.50 -21.73 -32.22
N GLN A 22 10.82 -21.50 -32.14
CA GLN A 22 11.45 -20.30 -32.72
C GLN A 22 11.22 -20.11 -34.24
N LEU A 23 10.94 -21.18 -34.99
CA LEU A 23 10.65 -21.13 -36.42
C LEU A 23 9.16 -20.88 -36.73
N GLN A 24 8.29 -20.94 -35.72
CA GLN A 24 6.86 -20.70 -35.92
C GLN A 24 6.62 -19.20 -36.16
N PRO A 25 5.75 -18.80 -37.12
CA PRO A 25 5.50 -17.40 -37.46
C PRO A 25 5.19 -16.51 -36.25
N ARG A 26 4.41 -17.03 -35.29
CA ARG A 26 4.06 -16.31 -34.04
C ARG A 26 5.25 -15.95 -33.14
N PHE A 27 6.38 -16.63 -33.26
CA PHE A 27 7.58 -16.37 -32.44
C PHE A 27 8.75 -15.83 -33.27
N ALA A 28 8.75 -16.05 -34.59
CA ALA A 28 9.82 -15.68 -35.49
C ALA A 28 10.12 -14.17 -35.49
N ASP A 29 9.08 -13.32 -35.48
CA ASP A 29 9.26 -11.86 -35.60
C ASP A 29 9.91 -11.21 -34.36
N CYS A 30 9.74 -11.81 -33.18
CA CYS A 30 10.34 -11.35 -31.94
C CYS A 30 11.57 -12.17 -31.51
N TYR A 31 11.84 -13.30 -32.18
CA TYR A 31 12.92 -14.25 -31.87
C TYR A 31 12.91 -14.78 -30.43
N ILE A 32 11.77 -14.71 -29.74
CA ILE A 32 11.64 -15.09 -28.33
C ILE A 32 10.45 -16.05 -28.19
N VAL A 33 10.67 -17.13 -27.44
CA VAL A 33 9.62 -18.07 -27.06
C VAL A 33 9.27 -17.79 -25.60
N PRO A 34 7.97 -17.60 -25.26
CA PRO A 34 7.55 -17.44 -23.88
C PRO A 34 7.97 -18.63 -23.00
N PRO A 35 8.19 -18.43 -21.70
CA PRO A 35 8.65 -19.52 -20.83
C PRO A 35 7.56 -20.58 -20.65
N GLU A 36 7.94 -21.86 -20.53
CA GLU A 36 7.00 -22.98 -20.30
C GLU A 36 6.13 -22.80 -19.05
N SER A 37 6.64 -22.05 -18.07
CA SER A 37 5.93 -21.75 -16.82
C SER A 37 4.74 -20.80 -17.02
N ASN A 38 4.66 -20.06 -18.12
CA ASN A 38 3.62 -19.06 -18.33
C ASN A 38 3.24 -18.85 -19.82
N ALA A 39 2.02 -19.21 -20.17
CA ALA A 39 1.47 -19.11 -21.52
C ALA A 39 0.91 -17.73 -21.90
N ASN A 40 0.86 -16.74 -20.99
CA ASN A 40 0.19 -15.45 -21.25
C ASN A 40 0.70 -14.78 -22.54
N TYR A 41 2.02 -14.68 -22.71
CA TYR A 41 2.61 -14.11 -23.93
C TYR A 41 2.51 -15.04 -25.15
N ALA A 42 2.37 -16.36 -24.95
CA ALA A 42 2.10 -17.28 -26.05
C ALA A 42 0.72 -17.05 -26.66
N PHE A 43 -0.29 -16.76 -25.82
CA PHE A 43 -1.62 -16.35 -26.29
C PHE A 43 -1.58 -15.03 -27.03
N ILE A 44 -0.88 -14.01 -26.49
CA ILE A 44 -0.73 -12.70 -27.13
C ILE A 44 -0.13 -12.85 -28.54
N LEU A 45 1.02 -13.51 -28.64
CA LEU A 45 1.74 -13.68 -29.90
C LEU A 45 0.96 -14.52 -30.92
N THR A 46 0.25 -15.56 -30.47
CA THR A 46 -0.62 -16.36 -31.35
C THR A 46 -1.81 -15.55 -31.86
N GLY A 47 -2.42 -14.71 -31.03
CA GLY A 47 -3.50 -13.84 -31.48
C GLY A 47 -3.02 -12.80 -32.48
N LEU A 48 -1.89 -12.17 -32.19
CA LEU A 48 -1.24 -11.24 -33.11
C LEU A 48 -0.85 -11.90 -34.42
N GLU A 49 -0.41 -13.15 -34.46
CA GLU A 49 -0.13 -13.83 -35.72
C GLU A 49 -1.38 -13.93 -36.62
N LYS A 50 -2.53 -14.27 -36.03
CA LYS A 50 -3.78 -14.55 -36.76
C LYS A 50 -4.65 -13.34 -37.05
N HIS A 51 -4.46 -12.24 -36.32
CA HIS A 51 -5.35 -11.08 -36.33
C HIS A 51 -4.58 -9.76 -36.33
N ASP A 52 -5.18 -8.75 -36.93
CA ASP A 52 -4.57 -7.41 -36.97
C ASP A 52 -4.84 -6.62 -35.68
N ARG A 53 -5.98 -6.86 -35.03
CA ARG A 53 -6.37 -6.19 -33.80
C ARG A 53 -6.79 -7.21 -32.75
N CYS A 54 -6.21 -7.13 -31.57
CA CYS A 54 -6.45 -8.08 -30.48
C CYS A 54 -6.76 -7.35 -29.17
N VAL A 55 -7.74 -7.84 -28.44
CA VAL A 55 -8.11 -7.41 -27.10
C VAL A 55 -7.95 -8.60 -26.17
N PHE A 56 -7.03 -8.50 -25.21
CA PHE A 56 -6.79 -9.56 -24.24
C PHE A 56 -7.12 -9.09 -22.83
N LEU A 57 -7.89 -9.89 -22.10
CA LEU A 57 -8.06 -9.75 -20.66
C LEU A 57 -7.07 -10.68 -19.95
N LEU A 58 -6.11 -10.11 -19.23
CA LEU A 58 -4.94 -10.81 -18.70
C LEU A 58 -4.66 -10.40 -17.24
N PRO A 59 -3.87 -11.17 -16.48
CA PRO A 59 -3.42 -10.74 -15.16
C PRO A 59 -2.45 -9.55 -15.29
N THR A 60 -2.47 -8.64 -14.32
CA THR A 60 -1.58 -7.45 -14.31
C THR A 60 -0.10 -7.78 -14.30
N SER A 61 0.29 -9.00 -13.92
CA SER A 61 1.68 -9.46 -13.92
C SER A 61 2.38 -9.36 -15.28
N ILE A 62 1.63 -9.41 -16.40
CA ILE A 62 2.20 -9.26 -17.74
C ILE A 62 2.85 -7.89 -17.93
N MET A 63 2.36 -6.85 -17.25
CA MET A 63 2.76 -5.47 -17.46
C MET A 63 4.19 -5.16 -16.99
N SER A 64 4.72 -5.94 -16.04
CA SER A 64 6.00 -5.65 -15.38
C SER A 64 6.79 -6.91 -15.03
N SER A 65 6.50 -8.04 -15.68
CA SER A 65 7.22 -9.28 -15.41
C SER A 65 8.72 -9.13 -15.60
N LYS A 66 9.47 -9.72 -14.66
CA LYS A 66 10.94 -9.75 -14.60
C LYS A 66 11.54 -10.98 -15.30
N LEU A 67 10.71 -11.91 -15.76
CA LEU A 67 11.20 -13.04 -16.58
C LEU A 67 11.81 -12.49 -17.87
N LYS A 68 13.00 -12.98 -18.22
CA LYS A 68 13.81 -12.44 -19.31
C LYS A 68 13.04 -12.47 -20.63
N GLU A 69 12.41 -13.60 -20.93
CA GLU A 69 11.63 -13.83 -22.15
C GLU A 69 10.40 -12.92 -22.21
N GLU A 70 9.64 -12.82 -21.11
CA GLU A 70 8.44 -11.97 -21.05
C GLU A 70 8.77 -10.49 -21.16
N SER A 71 9.85 -10.05 -20.50
CA SER A 71 10.34 -8.67 -20.62
C SER A 71 10.78 -8.36 -22.04
N ALA A 72 11.48 -9.27 -22.70
CA ALA A 72 11.94 -9.08 -24.07
C ALA A 72 10.78 -9.05 -25.08
N ILE A 73 9.74 -9.88 -24.90
CA ILE A 73 8.53 -9.82 -25.73
C ILE A 73 7.79 -8.50 -25.50
N ARG A 74 7.65 -8.04 -24.24
CA ARG A 74 7.03 -6.75 -23.93
C ARG A 74 7.76 -5.59 -24.58
N THR A 75 9.09 -5.57 -24.50
CA THR A 75 9.93 -4.60 -25.20
C THR A 75 9.66 -4.63 -26.70
N TRP A 76 9.64 -5.82 -27.33
CA TRP A 76 9.34 -5.95 -28.76
C TRP A 76 7.96 -5.41 -29.14
N LEU A 77 6.91 -5.71 -28.35
CA LEU A 77 5.55 -5.21 -28.60
C LEU A 77 5.49 -3.67 -28.58
N ILE A 78 6.22 -3.04 -27.65
CA ILE A 78 6.29 -1.59 -27.51
C ILE A 78 7.11 -0.98 -28.65
N GLU A 79 8.31 -1.51 -28.94
CA GLU A 79 9.19 -0.97 -29.99
C GLU A 79 8.61 -1.14 -31.39
N LYS A 80 7.84 -2.20 -31.63
CA LYS A 80 7.08 -2.38 -32.87
C LYS A 80 5.80 -1.54 -32.93
N ASN A 81 5.54 -0.73 -31.91
CA ASN A 81 4.35 0.11 -31.82
C ASN A 81 3.05 -0.69 -32.00
N LEU A 82 2.96 -1.85 -31.36
CA LEU A 82 1.80 -2.74 -31.47
C LEU A 82 0.78 -2.52 -30.35
N VAL A 83 1.21 -1.98 -29.20
CA VAL A 83 0.34 -1.72 -28.05
C VAL A 83 -0.42 -0.43 -28.26
N GLU A 84 -1.73 -0.51 -28.47
CA GLU A 84 -2.59 0.67 -28.64
C GLU A 84 -2.99 1.25 -27.29
N ALA A 85 -3.46 0.39 -26.37
CA ALA A 85 -3.91 0.80 -25.05
C ALA A 85 -3.67 -0.28 -23.99
N VAL A 86 -3.46 0.16 -22.75
CA VAL A 86 -3.41 -0.70 -21.55
C VAL A 86 -4.38 -0.15 -20.52
N ILE A 87 -5.38 -0.94 -20.18
CA ILE A 87 -6.41 -0.56 -19.21
C ILE A 87 -6.25 -1.44 -17.97
N VAL A 88 -5.87 -0.85 -16.84
CA VAL A 88 -5.79 -1.57 -15.57
C VAL A 88 -7.18 -1.62 -14.95
N CYS A 89 -7.69 -2.83 -14.73
CA CYS A 89 -9.02 -3.04 -14.18
C CYS A 89 -8.99 -3.04 -12.63
N PRO A 90 -10.14 -2.79 -11.97
CA PRO A 90 -10.32 -3.11 -10.57
C PRO A 90 -9.93 -4.55 -10.22
N ASP A 91 -9.50 -4.75 -8.98
CA ASP A 91 -9.42 -6.09 -8.38
C ASP A 91 -10.82 -6.61 -8.06
N ASN A 92 -10.93 -7.86 -7.60
CA ASN A 92 -12.23 -8.45 -7.20
C ASN A 92 -13.36 -8.36 -8.24
N MET A 93 -13.03 -8.31 -9.54
CA MET A 93 -14.04 -8.36 -10.60
C MET A 93 -14.50 -9.80 -10.91
N PHE A 94 -13.64 -10.79 -10.66
CA PHE A 94 -13.91 -12.18 -11.02
C PHE A 94 -14.45 -13.00 -9.86
N VAL A 95 -15.30 -13.93 -10.23
CA VAL A 95 -15.89 -14.92 -9.33
C VAL A 95 -14.82 -15.82 -8.72
N SER A 96 -13.93 -16.33 -9.56
CA SER A 96 -12.91 -17.34 -9.23
C SER A 96 -11.64 -16.78 -8.57
N THR A 97 -11.41 -15.47 -8.65
CA THR A 97 -10.17 -14.85 -8.15
C THR A 97 -10.35 -13.39 -7.81
N SER A 98 -9.61 -12.91 -6.80
CA SER A 98 -9.57 -11.51 -6.37
C SER A 98 -8.48 -10.70 -7.07
N ILE A 99 -7.65 -11.31 -7.90
CA ILE A 99 -6.51 -10.63 -8.52
C ILE A 99 -6.96 -9.45 -9.39
N GLY A 100 -6.11 -8.43 -9.49
CA GLY A 100 -6.24 -7.40 -10.51
C GLY A 100 -5.94 -7.95 -11.91
N THR A 101 -6.71 -7.50 -12.89
CA THR A 101 -6.49 -7.80 -14.32
C THR A 101 -6.22 -6.53 -15.11
N CYS A 102 -5.78 -6.68 -16.35
CA CYS A 102 -5.68 -5.60 -17.32
C CYS A 102 -6.26 -6.05 -18.66
N ILE A 103 -6.76 -5.07 -19.42
CA ILE A 103 -7.09 -5.24 -20.83
C ILE A 103 -5.90 -4.70 -21.64
N LEU A 104 -5.30 -5.56 -22.45
CA LEU A 104 -4.23 -5.21 -23.39
C LEU A 104 -4.83 -5.14 -24.79
N LEU A 105 -4.84 -3.95 -25.39
CA LEU A 105 -5.28 -3.73 -26.76
C LEU A 105 -4.05 -3.61 -27.67
N LEU A 106 -4.04 -4.42 -28.72
CA LEU A 106 -2.98 -4.47 -29.73
C LEU A 106 -3.55 -4.20 -31.12
N ASP A 107 -2.87 -3.42 -31.94
CA ASP A 107 -3.25 -3.14 -33.34
C ASP A 107 -2.00 -3.03 -34.24
N LYS A 108 -1.88 -3.92 -35.23
CA LYS A 108 -0.80 -3.89 -36.25
C LYS A 108 -0.88 -2.68 -37.17
N ASN A 109 -2.07 -2.09 -37.31
CA ASN A 109 -2.33 -0.95 -38.16
C ASN A 109 -2.38 0.37 -37.36
N LYS A 110 -1.86 0.36 -36.13
CA LYS A 110 -1.72 1.54 -35.29
C LYS A 110 -0.94 2.63 -36.03
N LYS A 111 -1.54 3.82 -36.10
CA LYS A 111 -0.96 5.00 -36.78
C LYS A 111 -0.35 6.02 -35.81
N THR A 112 -0.63 5.86 -34.53
CA THR A 112 -0.20 6.77 -33.47
C THR A 112 1.14 6.30 -32.90
N ALA A 113 1.96 7.21 -32.39
CA ALA A 113 3.24 6.87 -31.75
C ALA A 113 3.13 6.80 -30.21
N THR A 114 1.91 6.70 -29.70
CA THR A 114 1.59 6.75 -28.26
C THR A 114 0.78 5.54 -27.84
N THR A 115 0.99 5.06 -26.63
CA THR A 115 0.15 4.03 -25.99
C THR A 115 -0.76 4.71 -24.97
N GLU A 116 -2.05 4.43 -25.05
CA GLU A 116 -3.04 5.00 -24.14
C GLU A 116 -3.10 4.17 -22.84
N MET A 117 -2.62 4.77 -21.74
CA MET A 117 -2.63 4.16 -20.42
C MET A 117 -3.87 4.59 -19.66
N VAL A 118 -4.62 3.64 -19.10
CA VAL A 118 -5.85 3.91 -18.33
C VAL A 118 -5.83 3.15 -17.01
N ASP A 119 -6.22 3.81 -15.91
CA ASP A 119 -6.38 3.21 -14.60
C ASP A 119 -7.85 3.28 -14.13
N LEU A 120 -8.50 2.11 -14.05
CA LEU A 120 -9.88 1.98 -13.59
C LEU A 120 -9.99 1.46 -12.16
N ARG A 121 -8.87 1.24 -11.44
CA ARG A 121 -8.89 0.58 -10.11
C ARG A 121 -9.75 1.31 -9.08
N ARG A 122 -9.89 2.64 -9.23
CA ARG A 122 -10.71 3.52 -8.37
C ARG A 122 -12.02 3.97 -9.03
N ARG A 123 -12.26 3.61 -10.30
CA ARG A 123 -13.46 3.97 -11.08
C ARG A 123 -14.36 2.76 -11.26
N CYS A 124 -14.90 2.29 -10.13
CA CYS A 124 -15.77 1.12 -10.09
C CYS A 124 -16.83 1.26 -9.01
N VAL A 125 -17.92 0.52 -9.17
CA VAL A 125 -18.96 0.36 -8.16
C VAL A 125 -18.83 -1.01 -7.50
N GLU A 126 -19.28 -1.11 -6.25
CA GLU A 126 -19.38 -2.39 -5.56
C GLU A 126 -20.75 -3.00 -5.78
N GLU A 127 -20.78 -4.28 -6.15
CA GLU A 127 -22.00 -5.07 -6.34
C GLU A 127 -21.95 -6.31 -5.47
N VAL A 128 -23.02 -6.59 -4.74
CA VAL A 128 -23.15 -7.82 -3.95
C VAL A 128 -23.93 -8.84 -4.78
N ARG A 129 -23.31 -10.00 -5.06
CA ARG A 129 -23.95 -11.09 -5.79
C ARG A 129 -23.97 -12.35 -4.94
N GLU A 130 -25.04 -13.13 -5.09
CA GLU A 130 -25.17 -14.44 -4.48
C GLU A 130 -24.49 -15.51 -5.35
N GLN A 131 -23.69 -16.36 -4.73
CA GLN A 131 -22.98 -17.43 -5.41
C GLN A 131 -23.08 -18.72 -4.62
N LYS A 132 -23.31 -19.84 -5.32
CA LYS A 132 -23.16 -21.20 -4.76
C LYS A 132 -21.73 -21.68 -4.90
N GLY A 133 -21.22 -22.40 -3.91
CA GLY A 133 -19.90 -23.02 -4.02
C GLY A 133 -19.85 -23.96 -5.21
N GLN A 134 -18.84 -23.82 -6.07
CA GLN A 134 -18.67 -24.68 -7.25
C GLN A 134 -17.74 -25.87 -6.98
N TYR A 135 -16.89 -25.79 -5.96
CA TYR A 135 -15.86 -26.77 -5.64
C TYR A 135 -15.85 -27.06 -4.13
N GLY A 136 -15.54 -28.31 -3.75
CA GLY A 136 -15.49 -28.77 -2.35
C GLY A 136 -16.51 -29.85 -2.02
N SER A 137 -16.71 -30.11 -0.73
CA SER A 137 -17.69 -31.10 -0.24
C SER A 137 -19.14 -30.68 -0.52
N ALA A 138 -20.10 -31.60 -0.35
CA ALA A 138 -21.54 -31.31 -0.50
C ALA A 138 -22.03 -30.13 0.38
N SER A 139 -21.34 -29.87 1.50
CA SER A 139 -21.61 -28.71 2.36
C SER A 139 -21.15 -27.38 1.74
N HIS A 140 -20.12 -27.38 0.88
CA HIS A 140 -19.66 -26.18 0.18
C HIS A 140 -20.51 -25.89 -1.05
N THR A 141 -20.94 -26.93 -1.79
CA THR A 141 -21.73 -26.77 -3.00
C THR A 141 -23.20 -26.42 -2.76
N ASN A 142 -23.75 -26.78 -1.59
CA ASN A 142 -25.12 -26.42 -1.19
C ASN A 142 -25.26 -25.05 -0.52
N ARG A 143 -24.15 -24.35 -0.22
CA ARG A 143 -24.18 -23.06 0.50
C ARG A 143 -24.14 -21.89 -0.48
N THR A 144 -25.08 -20.97 -0.35
CA THR A 144 -25.06 -19.67 -1.02
C THR A 144 -24.32 -18.66 -0.14
N TYR A 145 -23.33 -17.99 -0.70
CA TYR A 145 -22.63 -16.88 -0.05
C TYR A 145 -22.87 -15.59 -0.83
N LYS A 146 -22.94 -14.47 -0.09
CA LYS A 146 -22.92 -13.12 -0.66
C LYS A 146 -21.48 -12.68 -0.77
N LYS A 147 -21.05 -12.33 -1.98
CA LYS A 147 -19.71 -11.81 -2.24
C LYS A 147 -19.84 -10.44 -2.91
N THR A 148 -19.05 -9.49 -2.43
CA THR A 148 -18.92 -8.16 -3.05
C THR A 148 -17.91 -8.26 -4.19
N PHE A 149 -18.28 -7.71 -5.33
CA PHE A 149 -17.47 -7.62 -6.54
C PHE A 149 -17.35 -6.16 -6.94
N LYS A 150 -16.26 -5.82 -7.61
CA LYS A 150 -16.15 -4.52 -8.27
C LYS A 150 -16.64 -4.65 -9.70
N ALA A 151 -17.43 -3.69 -10.16
CA ALA A 151 -17.96 -3.61 -11.51
C ALA A 151 -17.63 -2.26 -12.13
N ILE A 152 -17.34 -2.27 -13.43
CA ILE A 152 -17.15 -1.06 -14.24
C ILE A 152 -18.52 -0.72 -14.83
N THR A 153 -18.99 0.51 -14.62
CA THR A 153 -20.30 0.95 -15.13
C THR A 153 -20.24 1.23 -16.63
N GLU A 154 -21.39 1.26 -17.29
CA GLU A 154 -21.48 1.62 -18.71
C GLU A 154 -20.97 3.04 -18.98
N GLU A 155 -21.24 3.97 -18.08
CA GLU A 155 -20.70 5.33 -18.12
C GLU A 155 -19.16 5.33 -18.12
N THR A 156 -18.54 4.62 -17.17
CA THR A 156 -17.08 4.51 -17.09
C THR A 156 -16.50 3.79 -18.31
N MET A 157 -17.18 2.79 -18.87
CA MET A 157 -16.76 2.14 -20.11
C MET A 157 -16.77 3.12 -21.30
N ASN A 158 -17.85 3.88 -21.46
CA ASN A 158 -17.97 4.86 -22.54
C ASN A 158 -16.93 5.98 -22.40
N GLU A 159 -16.74 6.50 -21.18
CA GLU A 159 -15.71 7.51 -20.89
C GLU A 159 -14.31 6.98 -21.21
N THR A 160 -14.01 5.71 -20.87
CA THR A 160 -12.73 5.06 -21.19
C THR A 160 -12.51 4.95 -22.70
N ILE A 161 -13.54 4.55 -23.44
CA ILE A 161 -13.46 4.46 -24.91
C ILE A 161 -13.18 5.84 -25.50
N SER A 162 -13.93 6.87 -25.10
CA SER A 162 -13.71 8.24 -25.57
C SER A 162 -12.32 8.77 -25.17
N ALA A 163 -11.83 8.45 -23.97
CA ALA A 163 -10.50 8.84 -23.54
C ALA A 163 -9.38 8.25 -24.40
N ILE A 164 -9.52 6.99 -24.81
CA ILE A 164 -8.58 6.31 -25.72
C ILE A 164 -8.67 6.89 -27.14
N GLU A 165 -9.88 7.05 -27.68
CA GLU A 165 -10.09 7.56 -29.05
C GLU A 165 -9.61 9.01 -29.21
N GLU A 166 -9.85 9.85 -28.21
CA GLU A 166 -9.45 11.26 -28.21
C GLU A 166 -8.04 11.48 -27.65
N ARG A 167 -7.39 10.45 -27.09
CA ARG A 167 -6.05 10.49 -26.46
C ARG A 167 -5.97 11.53 -25.34
N LYS A 168 -6.94 11.48 -24.43
CA LYS A 168 -7.04 12.43 -23.31
C LYS A 168 -5.93 12.18 -22.28
N ASN A 169 -5.52 13.28 -21.63
CA ASN A 169 -4.67 13.24 -20.45
C ASN A 169 -5.48 13.77 -19.27
N ILE A 170 -5.91 12.88 -18.38
CA ILE A 170 -6.77 13.19 -17.24
C ILE A 170 -6.08 12.62 -15.99
N GLN A 171 -5.77 13.50 -15.04
CA GLN A 171 -5.12 13.13 -13.78
C GLN A 171 -5.91 12.01 -13.06
N GLY A 172 -5.20 11.04 -12.51
CA GLY A 172 -5.80 9.89 -11.83
C GLY A 172 -6.57 8.91 -12.73
N PHE A 173 -6.67 9.15 -14.04
CA PHE A 173 -7.51 8.34 -14.94
C PHE A 173 -6.78 7.82 -16.18
N CYS A 174 -6.24 8.69 -17.03
CA CYS A 174 -5.64 8.27 -18.30
C CYS A 174 -4.51 9.19 -18.77
N LYS A 175 -3.57 8.63 -19.52
CA LYS A 175 -2.47 9.38 -20.13
C LYS A 175 -1.99 8.73 -21.43
N SER A 176 -1.74 9.55 -22.43
CA SER A 176 -1.10 9.14 -23.67
C SER A 176 0.42 9.16 -23.48
N VAL A 177 1.09 8.01 -23.65
CA VAL A 177 2.52 7.84 -23.34
C VAL A 177 3.31 7.51 -24.60
N SER A 178 4.39 8.25 -24.87
CA SER A 178 5.24 7.99 -26.03
C SER A 178 6.13 6.75 -25.85
N ILE A 179 6.58 6.17 -26.96
CA ILE A 179 7.51 5.03 -26.95
C ILE A 179 8.84 5.41 -26.30
N GLU A 180 9.32 6.63 -26.52
CA GLU A 180 10.55 7.16 -25.92
C GLU A 180 10.43 7.17 -24.40
N LYS A 181 9.30 7.64 -23.86
CA LYS A 181 9.06 7.65 -22.42
C LYS A 181 8.98 6.22 -21.86
N MET A 182 8.28 5.32 -22.54
CA MET A 182 8.25 3.90 -22.13
C MET A 182 9.63 3.26 -22.13
N LYS A 183 10.52 3.65 -23.05
CA LYS A 183 11.91 3.17 -23.10
C LYS A 183 12.74 3.66 -21.92
N GLU A 184 12.62 4.93 -21.54
CA GLU A 184 13.24 5.47 -20.32
C GLU A 184 12.79 4.70 -19.07
N ASP A 185 11.51 4.36 -19.02
CA ASP A 185 10.89 3.64 -17.89
C ASP A 185 11.01 2.10 -18.03
N LYS A 186 12.00 1.63 -18.79
CA LYS A 186 12.35 0.20 -18.94
C LYS A 186 11.21 -0.68 -19.46
N TYR A 187 10.43 -0.14 -20.40
CA TYR A 187 9.35 -0.84 -21.10
C TYR A 187 8.28 -1.41 -20.15
N THR A 188 7.99 -0.73 -19.05
CA THR A 188 6.87 -1.09 -18.17
C THR A 188 5.54 -0.73 -18.82
N LEU A 189 4.51 -1.55 -18.63
CA LEU A 189 3.13 -1.25 -19.02
C LEU A 189 2.24 -0.95 -17.82
N LEU A 190 2.83 -0.69 -16.66
CA LEU A 190 2.10 -0.32 -15.44
C LEU A 190 1.48 1.07 -15.64
N ALA A 191 0.20 1.15 -16.02
CA ALA A 191 -0.47 2.42 -16.34
C ALA A 191 -0.31 3.49 -15.23
N TYR A 192 -0.41 3.07 -13.97
CA TYR A 192 -0.23 3.96 -12.80
C TYR A 192 1.18 4.53 -12.63
N HIS A 193 2.18 3.98 -13.32
CA HIS A 193 3.52 4.56 -13.35
C HIS A 193 3.55 5.86 -14.16
N TYR A 194 2.64 5.99 -15.13
CA TYR A 194 2.58 7.13 -16.04
C TYR A 194 1.53 8.15 -15.62
N ILE A 195 0.44 7.70 -15.00
CA ILE A 195 -0.69 8.53 -14.58
C ILE A 195 -0.37 9.20 -13.25
N ASP A 196 -0.44 10.53 -13.24
CA ASP A 196 -0.22 11.32 -12.03
C ASP A 196 -1.33 11.01 -11.01
N ILE A 197 -0.94 10.71 -9.77
CA ILE A 197 -1.87 10.40 -8.69
C ILE A 197 -2.57 11.70 -8.28
N GLU A 198 -3.87 11.62 -8.05
CA GLU A 198 -4.61 12.70 -7.38
C GLU A 198 -4.17 12.69 -5.90
N GLU A 199 -3.33 13.64 -5.50
CA GLU A 199 -3.04 13.89 -4.08
C GLU A 199 -4.32 14.38 -3.43
N THR A 200 -5.05 13.48 -2.79
CA THR A 200 -6.07 13.87 -1.83
C THR A 200 -5.31 14.39 -0.61
N ALA A 201 -5.42 15.70 -0.33
CA ALA A 201 -4.90 16.25 0.91
C ALA A 201 -5.54 15.50 2.07
N ASP A 202 -4.74 14.76 2.83
CA ASP A 202 -5.22 14.09 4.03
C ASP A 202 -5.68 15.17 5.00
N VAL A 203 -6.99 15.22 5.25
CA VAL A 203 -7.57 16.17 6.20
C VAL A 203 -7.28 15.63 7.59
N HIS A 204 -6.18 16.10 8.17
CA HIS A 204 -5.89 15.92 9.59
C HIS A 204 -6.09 17.25 10.34
N ARG A 205 -6.35 17.17 11.64
CA ARG A 205 -6.36 18.34 12.52
C ARG A 205 -4.93 18.87 12.73
N SER A 206 -4.77 20.09 13.23
CA SER A 206 -3.45 20.71 13.36
C SER A 206 -2.48 19.86 14.20
N TYR A 207 -1.19 19.87 13.87
CA TYR A 207 -0.16 19.18 14.65
C TYR A 207 -0.18 19.64 16.12
N ALA A 208 -0.43 20.93 16.36
CA ALA A 208 -0.57 21.49 17.70
C ALA A 208 -1.71 20.83 18.50
N ASP A 209 -2.88 20.59 17.90
CA ASP A 209 -4.00 19.95 18.58
C ASP A 209 -3.70 18.48 18.94
N ILE A 210 -3.06 17.75 18.03
CA ILE A 210 -2.67 16.34 18.26
C ILE A 210 -1.67 16.26 19.42
N VAL A 211 -0.63 17.11 19.38
CA VAL A 211 0.40 17.16 20.42
C VAL A 211 -0.15 17.63 21.76
N ASN A 212 -1.08 18.59 21.77
CA ASN A 212 -1.75 19.04 22.99
C ASN A 212 -2.52 17.92 23.69
N ASP A 213 -3.20 17.06 22.92
CA ASP A 213 -3.88 15.88 23.46
C ASP A 213 -2.89 14.86 24.03
N ILE A 214 -1.78 14.58 23.32
CA ILE A 214 -0.71 13.71 23.83
C ILE A 214 -0.16 14.28 25.14
N ASN A 215 0.16 15.57 25.18
CA ASN A 215 0.65 16.25 26.38
C ASN A 215 -0.36 16.23 27.53
N ARG A 216 -1.66 16.34 27.25
CA ARG A 216 -2.71 16.19 28.27
C ARG A 216 -2.68 14.80 28.89
N ILE A 217 -2.61 13.75 28.07
CA ILE A 217 -2.53 12.36 28.55
C ILE A 217 -1.25 12.13 29.36
N THR A 218 -0.11 12.64 28.89
CA THR A 218 1.16 12.53 29.63
C THR A 218 1.11 13.26 30.97
N LYS A 219 0.52 14.45 31.03
CA LYS A 219 0.31 15.19 32.29
C LYS A 219 -0.58 14.40 33.25
N GLU A 220 -1.64 13.77 32.75
CA GLU A 220 -2.55 12.93 33.55
C GLU A 220 -1.85 11.66 34.09
N LYS A 221 -1.07 10.97 33.23
CA LYS A 221 -0.20 9.88 33.65
C LYS A 221 0.74 10.34 34.77
N ASN A 222 1.44 11.45 34.57
CA ASN A 222 2.41 11.98 35.53
C ASN A 222 1.77 12.40 36.85
N ALA A 223 0.52 12.87 36.84
CA ALA A 223 -0.24 13.16 38.06
C ALA A 223 -0.51 11.90 38.88
N CYS A 224 -0.65 10.74 38.21
CA CYS A 224 -0.79 9.42 38.81
C CYS A 224 0.57 8.74 39.03
N LYS A 225 1.56 9.43 39.61
CA LYS A 225 2.91 8.86 39.78
C LYS A 225 2.94 7.70 40.78
N LEU A 226 3.50 6.56 40.36
CA LEU A 226 3.76 5.41 41.22
C LEU A 226 5.26 5.22 41.47
N THR A 227 5.64 5.25 42.74
CA THR A 227 7.01 4.91 43.18
C THR A 227 7.01 3.57 43.91
N LEU A 228 7.80 2.59 43.43
CA LEU A 228 7.91 1.26 44.04
C LEU A 228 9.36 0.84 44.28
N ASN A 229 9.54 -0.08 45.23
CA ASN A 229 10.80 -0.80 45.37
C ASN A 229 10.99 -1.77 44.17
N GLU A 230 12.21 -1.85 43.64
CA GLU A 230 12.52 -2.67 42.46
C GLU A 230 12.17 -4.16 42.63
N THR A 231 12.45 -4.76 43.80
CA THR A 231 12.15 -6.18 44.04
C THR A 231 10.64 -6.45 44.06
N ILE A 232 9.88 -5.52 44.63
CA ILE A 232 8.42 -5.61 44.69
C ILE A 232 7.83 -5.41 43.29
N ALA A 233 8.31 -4.42 42.54
CA ALA A 233 7.88 -4.17 41.16
C ALA A 233 8.10 -5.40 40.26
N LYS A 234 9.28 -6.04 40.32
CA LYS A 234 9.56 -7.28 39.59
C LYS A 234 8.61 -8.42 39.97
N ARG A 235 8.34 -8.62 41.26
CA ARG A 235 7.40 -9.66 41.74
C ARG A 235 5.98 -9.43 41.23
N LEU A 236 5.59 -8.16 41.06
CA LEU A 236 4.28 -7.76 40.54
C LEU A 236 4.22 -7.74 39.00
N GLY A 237 5.29 -8.15 38.32
CA GLY A 237 5.35 -8.28 36.87
C GLY A 237 5.62 -6.98 36.11
N PHE A 238 6.20 -5.97 36.76
CA PHE A 238 6.66 -4.75 36.07
C PHE A 238 7.99 -5.00 35.35
N ASP A 239 8.05 -4.63 34.07
CA ASP A 239 9.29 -4.63 33.28
C ASP A 239 10.04 -3.31 33.49
N ILE A 240 10.98 -3.31 34.42
CA ILE A 240 11.72 -2.10 34.82
C ILE A 240 12.61 -1.56 33.69
N GLU A 241 13.06 -2.40 32.76
CA GLU A 241 13.92 -1.97 31.66
C GLU A 241 13.12 -1.20 30.61
N LEU A 242 11.90 -1.67 30.30
CA LEU A 242 10.97 -0.98 29.40
C LEU A 242 10.70 0.46 29.86
N TYR A 243 10.40 0.67 31.15
CA TYR A 243 10.14 2.01 31.70
C TYR A 243 11.38 2.93 31.72
N LYS A 244 12.59 2.39 31.54
CA LYS A 244 13.84 3.18 31.48
C LYS A 244 14.22 3.60 30.07
N GLN A 245 13.73 2.91 29.04
CA GLN A 245 14.07 3.18 27.64
C GLN A 245 13.38 4.43 27.07
N ASP A 246 12.24 4.84 27.64
CA ASP A 246 11.39 5.98 27.26
C ASP A 246 12.00 7.38 27.46
N GLN A 247 13.33 7.50 27.60
CA GLN A 247 14.02 8.76 27.97
C GLN A 247 14.87 9.39 26.85
N LYS A 248 14.72 8.97 25.58
CA LYS A 248 15.48 9.52 24.45
C LYS A 248 14.55 10.01 23.34
N GLU A 249 14.15 11.28 23.40
CA GLU A 249 13.24 11.93 22.42
C GLU A 249 13.76 13.33 22.01
N HIS A 250 14.99 13.46 21.52
CA HIS A 250 15.47 14.79 21.13
C HIS A 250 14.99 15.20 19.72
N GLU A 251 15.19 14.34 18.72
CA GLU A 251 14.97 14.66 17.30
C GLU A 251 13.49 14.92 16.94
N LEU A 252 12.54 14.20 17.54
CA LEU A 252 11.10 14.39 17.26
C LEU A 252 10.58 15.74 17.76
N ASN A 253 11.10 16.21 18.90
CA ASN A 253 10.64 17.45 19.52
C ASN A 253 10.99 18.69 18.70
N ASP A 254 12.14 18.66 18.03
CA ASP A 254 12.61 19.78 17.22
C ASP A 254 11.78 19.89 15.92
N LEU A 255 11.43 18.75 15.30
CA LEU A 255 10.48 18.70 14.18
C LEU A 255 9.09 19.24 14.56
N LEU A 256 8.57 18.85 15.73
CA LEU A 256 7.24 19.30 16.18
C LEU A 256 7.17 20.82 16.37
N ILE A 257 8.25 21.45 16.87
CA ILE A 257 8.32 22.91 17.00
C ILE A 257 8.26 23.59 15.65
N GLN A 258 9.00 23.08 14.66
CA GLN A 258 8.99 23.64 13.30
C GLN A 258 7.59 23.54 12.67
N LEU A 259 6.81 22.54 13.06
CA LEU A 259 5.42 22.34 12.67
C LEU A 259 4.40 23.14 13.50
N GLY A 260 4.86 24.01 14.40
CA GLY A 260 4.02 24.88 15.23
C GLY A 260 3.38 24.19 16.44
N ALA A 261 3.87 23.01 16.83
CA ALA A 261 3.43 22.29 18.02
C ALA A 261 4.38 22.48 19.21
N GLU A 262 3.91 22.18 20.42
CA GLU A 262 4.76 22.18 21.62
C GLU A 262 5.69 20.95 21.66
N LYS A 263 6.70 20.96 22.56
CA LYS A 263 7.47 19.75 22.86
C LYS A 263 6.59 18.72 23.57
N LEU A 264 6.82 17.44 23.29
CA LEU A 264 6.24 16.34 24.04
C LEU A 264 6.72 16.38 25.49
N CYS A 265 5.78 16.23 26.41
CA CYS A 265 6.05 16.16 27.83
C CYS A 265 6.82 14.88 28.16
N LYS A 266 7.85 14.99 28.98
CA LYS A 266 8.57 13.81 29.49
C LYS A 266 7.65 12.96 30.37
N GLN A 267 7.60 11.66 30.11
CA GLN A 267 6.91 10.71 30.97
C GLN A 267 7.69 10.47 32.27
N ASP A 268 7.02 10.60 33.42
CA ASP A 268 7.57 10.42 34.77
C ASP A 268 6.51 9.83 35.74
N TYR A 269 5.57 9.05 35.21
CA TYR A 269 4.48 8.44 35.97
C TYR A 269 4.87 7.18 36.75
N PHE A 270 6.07 6.64 36.50
CA PHE A 270 6.59 5.50 37.24
C PHE A 270 8.07 5.70 37.57
N THR A 271 8.44 5.44 38.81
CA THR A 271 9.84 5.50 39.24
C THR A 271 10.12 4.38 40.24
N THR A 272 11.36 3.92 40.29
CA THR A 272 11.83 3.03 41.36
C THR A 272 12.73 3.80 42.30
N SER A 273 12.49 3.71 43.62
CA SER A 273 13.23 4.49 44.62
C SER A 273 13.99 3.60 45.59
N LYS A 274 15.14 4.11 46.04
CA LYS A 274 15.96 3.56 47.13
C LYS A 274 15.81 4.34 48.45
N LYS A 275 15.02 5.45 48.46
CA LYS A 275 14.89 6.37 49.61
C LYS A 275 13.54 6.21 50.33
N LYS A 276 13.53 6.48 51.64
CA LYS A 276 12.37 6.25 52.54
C LYS A 276 11.24 7.30 52.39
N ASN A 277 11.49 8.59 52.16
CA ASN A 277 10.48 9.63 52.46
C ASN A 277 9.79 10.27 51.23
N GLU A 278 9.15 9.44 50.40
CA GLU A 278 8.18 9.90 49.38
C GLU A 278 6.80 9.31 49.73
N ILE A 279 5.70 9.98 49.37
CA ILE A 279 4.32 9.71 49.82
C ILE A 279 4.06 8.19 49.85
N ARG A 280 3.97 7.64 51.07
CA ARG A 280 4.10 6.20 51.31
C ARG A 280 2.76 5.60 51.71
N PHE A 281 2.15 4.84 50.79
CA PHE A 281 1.22 3.79 51.18
C PHE A 281 2.05 2.58 51.64
N GLU A 282 2.38 2.52 52.93
CA GLU A 282 3.38 1.58 53.43
C GLU A 282 2.80 0.19 53.69
N ASN A 283 3.32 -0.81 52.98
CA ASN A 283 3.13 -2.21 53.33
C ASN A 283 4.23 -2.64 54.31
N ASN A 284 3.89 -2.81 55.58
CA ASN A 284 4.84 -3.14 56.65
C ASN A 284 5.26 -4.63 56.70
N SER A 285 4.88 -5.43 55.70
CA SER A 285 5.27 -6.85 55.60
C SER A 285 5.99 -7.14 54.28
N LYS A 286 7.04 -7.96 54.34
CA LYS A 286 7.75 -8.46 53.16
C LYS A 286 7.05 -9.66 52.49
N GLU A 287 6.10 -10.25 53.21
CA GLU A 287 5.44 -11.51 52.89
C GLU A 287 3.96 -11.31 52.55
N GLN A 288 3.31 -10.33 53.18
CA GLN A 288 1.88 -10.06 53.01
C GLN A 288 1.69 -8.64 52.46
N LEU A 289 1.01 -8.51 51.32
CA LEU A 289 0.61 -7.22 50.77
C LEU A 289 -0.83 -6.92 51.20
N SER A 290 -1.07 -5.74 51.78
CA SER A 290 -2.43 -5.31 52.15
C SER A 290 -3.37 -5.35 50.93
N SER A 291 -4.57 -5.93 51.11
CA SER A 291 -5.57 -6.03 50.05
C SER A 291 -6.01 -4.66 49.52
N ILE A 292 -6.01 -3.62 50.36
CA ILE A 292 -6.30 -2.24 49.95
C ILE A 292 -5.21 -1.73 48.98
N LEU A 293 -3.94 -2.05 49.25
CA LEU A 293 -2.83 -1.67 48.38
C LEU A 293 -2.88 -2.41 47.04
N VAL A 294 -3.28 -3.69 47.05
CA VAL A 294 -3.54 -4.46 45.82
C VAL A 294 -4.65 -3.81 44.99
N MET A 295 -5.75 -3.37 45.63
CA MET A 295 -6.85 -2.71 44.94
C MET A 295 -6.44 -1.36 44.34
N ILE A 296 -5.73 -0.52 45.10
CA ILE A 296 -5.22 0.78 44.60
C ILE A 296 -4.27 0.54 43.42
N LEU A 297 -3.34 -0.42 43.55
CA LEU A 297 -2.39 -0.75 42.49
C LEU A 297 -3.10 -1.28 41.23
N GLN A 298 -4.11 -2.14 41.40
CA GLN A 298 -4.86 -2.68 40.27
C GLN A 298 -5.62 -1.56 39.55
N ASN A 299 -6.27 -0.65 40.29
CA ASN A 299 -6.96 0.50 39.71
C ASN A 299 -5.98 1.44 38.99
N TRP A 300 -4.83 1.70 39.59
CA TRP A 300 -3.74 2.46 38.95
C TRP A 300 -3.30 1.79 37.65
N LYS A 301 -3.06 0.47 37.66
CA LYS A 301 -2.63 -0.28 36.46
C LYS A 301 -3.68 -0.23 35.35
N GLN A 302 -4.96 -0.36 35.68
CA GLN A 302 -6.04 -0.26 34.70
C GLN A 302 -6.14 1.16 34.12
N HIS A 303 -6.01 2.18 34.95
CA HIS A 303 -6.06 3.57 34.50
C HIS A 303 -4.85 3.92 33.61
N ILE A 304 -3.64 3.52 33.99
CA ILE A 304 -2.45 3.68 33.14
C ILE A 304 -2.58 2.91 31.82
N TYR A 305 -3.14 1.70 31.84
CA TYR A 305 -3.41 0.95 30.62
C TYR A 305 -4.37 1.71 29.70
N PHE A 306 -5.46 2.27 30.25
CA PHE A 306 -6.39 3.11 29.50
C PHE A 306 -5.68 4.34 28.89
N LEU A 307 -4.90 5.08 29.69
CA LEU A 307 -4.14 6.24 29.20
C LEU A 307 -3.11 5.86 28.13
N ASN A 308 -2.48 4.68 28.21
CA ASN A 308 -1.61 4.17 27.15
C ASN A 308 -2.37 3.91 25.85
N GLN A 309 -3.61 3.39 25.91
CA GLN A 309 -4.41 3.17 24.70
C GLN A 309 -4.80 4.50 24.04
N GLU A 310 -5.19 5.49 24.85
CA GLU A 310 -5.50 6.84 24.35
C GLU A 310 -4.27 7.52 23.76
N GLU A 311 -3.10 7.44 24.42
CA GLU A 311 -1.84 7.95 23.88
C GLU A 311 -1.48 7.28 22.55
N ASN A 312 -1.55 5.95 22.47
CA ASN A 312 -1.27 5.21 21.24
C ASN A 312 -2.20 5.61 20.08
N ARG A 313 -3.47 5.91 20.38
CA ARG A 313 -4.41 6.43 19.37
C ARG A 313 -3.92 7.76 18.81
N TYR A 314 -3.52 8.69 19.68
CA TYR A 314 -3.03 10.01 19.26
C TYR A 314 -1.65 9.95 18.59
N LEU A 315 -0.77 9.04 19.00
CA LEU A 315 0.51 8.79 18.33
C LEU A 315 0.30 8.18 16.94
N ALA A 316 -0.67 7.29 16.76
CA ALA A 316 -1.03 6.75 15.46
C ALA A 316 -1.60 7.85 14.54
N GLU A 317 -2.46 8.70 15.09
CA GLU A 317 -2.97 9.88 14.37
C GLU A 317 -1.85 10.84 13.95
N LEU A 318 -0.91 11.15 14.86
CA LEU A 318 0.26 11.98 14.57
C LEU A 318 1.12 11.36 13.46
N ARG A 319 1.37 10.05 13.53
CA ARG A 319 2.10 9.32 12.49
C ARG A 319 1.41 9.44 11.14
N ASP A 320 0.10 9.21 11.10
CA ASP A 320 -0.67 9.21 9.86
C ASP A 320 -0.75 10.64 9.27
N ALA A 321 -0.78 11.67 10.12
CA ALA A 321 -0.67 13.07 9.69
C ALA A 321 0.72 13.42 9.12
N LEU A 322 1.80 12.92 9.74
CA LEU A 322 3.18 13.20 9.31
C LEU A 322 3.59 12.43 8.04
N LEU A 323 3.02 11.25 7.80
CA LEU A 323 3.48 10.33 6.76
C LEU A 323 3.38 10.92 5.33
N PRO A 324 2.30 11.61 4.93
CA PRO A 324 2.24 12.29 3.63
C PRO A 324 3.27 13.42 3.49
N ASP A 325 3.44 14.23 4.53
CA ASP A 325 4.39 15.36 4.55
C ASP A 325 5.87 14.85 4.53
N LEU A 326 6.15 13.68 5.13
CA LEU A 326 7.43 12.99 5.05
C LEU A 326 7.70 12.44 3.64
N LEU A 327 6.72 11.77 3.04
CA LEU A 327 6.85 11.12 1.73
C LEU A 327 6.92 12.12 0.58
N SER A 328 6.24 13.26 0.71
CA SER A 328 6.31 14.37 -0.26
C SER A 328 7.62 15.15 -0.19
N GLY A 329 8.48 14.88 0.79
CA GLY A 329 9.75 15.60 0.98
C GLY A 329 9.60 17.02 1.52
N LYS A 330 8.36 17.46 1.82
CA LYS A 330 8.06 18.77 2.41
C LYS A 330 8.72 18.97 3.77
N LEU A 331 9.00 17.88 4.50
CA LEU A 331 9.71 17.89 5.77
C LEU A 331 11.25 17.75 5.64
N GLN A 332 11.78 17.40 4.46
CA GLN A 332 13.23 17.31 4.24
C GLN A 332 13.92 18.68 4.19
N SER A 333 13.19 19.75 3.88
CA SER A 333 13.74 21.13 3.97
C SER A 333 14.07 21.54 5.40
N TYR A 334 13.39 20.94 6.38
CA TYR A 334 13.54 21.27 7.80
C TYR A 334 14.66 20.48 8.49
N ILE A 335 15.04 19.31 7.95
CA ILE A 335 16.13 18.46 8.46
C ILE A 335 17.51 18.97 7.96
N LYS A 336 17.55 19.70 6.84
CA LYS A 336 18.80 20.19 6.23
C LYS A 336 19.35 21.50 6.83
N GLU A 337 18.60 22.20 7.66
CA GLU A 337 19.09 23.45 8.27
C GLU A 337 20.14 23.21 9.38
N GLU A 338 20.24 22.01 9.95
CA GLU A 338 21.25 21.70 10.99
C GLU A 338 22.66 21.44 10.46
N GLU A 339 22.83 21.00 9.20
CA GLU A 339 24.17 20.73 8.64
C GLU A 339 24.91 22.03 8.26
N HIS A 340 24.21 23.13 7.97
CA HIS A 340 24.83 24.39 7.58
C HIS A 340 25.18 25.35 8.74
N GLU A 341 24.61 25.16 9.93
CA GLU A 341 24.98 25.96 11.12
C GLU A 341 26.22 25.41 11.85
N GLN A 342 26.58 24.13 11.66
CA GLN A 342 27.80 23.56 12.25
C GLN A 342 29.08 23.84 11.44
N GLU A 343 29.00 24.19 10.16
CA GLU A 343 30.18 24.50 9.33
C GLU A 343 30.63 25.98 9.38
N ASN A 344 29.80 26.90 9.84
CA ASN A 344 30.14 28.34 9.91
C ASN A 344 30.57 28.82 11.31
N GLY A 345 30.75 27.90 12.25
CA GLY A 345 31.20 28.18 13.62
C GLY A 345 32.55 27.53 13.94
N ASN A 346 33.60 27.86 13.17
CA ASN A 346 34.99 27.61 13.55
C ASN A 346 35.89 28.78 13.13
#